data_AF-A0A7S0LM36-F1
#
_entry.id   AF-A0A7S0LM36-F1
#
_cell.length_a   1.000
_cell.length_b   1.000
_cell.length_c   1.000
_cell.angle_alpha   90.00
_cell.angle_beta   90.00
_cell.angle_gamma   90.00
#
_symmetry.space_group_name_H-M   'P 1'
#
loop_
_entity.id
_entity.type
_entity.pdbx_description
1 polymer ?
#
loop_
_entity_poly.entity_id
_entity_poly.type
_entity_poly.pdbx_seq_one_letter_code
_entity_poly.pdbx_strand_id
1 'polypeptide(L)'
;EPLSLSERPQNRCVQLDAGTELWLRQHADICPPLQREHSNEDDVNSAVELYLQAGKDGRPLTMLVELIAQIVSKSAEQQLRTEEQLGYIVWCTLRHDAGVVGLRVIIQSSSRDAQYLDERIEAFLETVPSLIEELAPDDFADYRQALVDMKLEKDKRLREETARWWQEIVPHATRDFERSARDADVLTKLTQPQVLECWQTHFARESKTRRKISSQTFAPHHALPPPPSAPHIVLLDALEDQLAYKRSLALWPAPGAGWPRTSPTESLPDRAPAAPPPPAPAAAGALPAPPTCGPALASS
;
A
#
# COMPACT_ATOMS: atom_id res chain seq x y z
N GLU A 1 -5.91 -2.41 37.25
CA GLU A 1 -5.41 -1.11 36.73
C GLU A 1 -5.36 -1.18 35.21
N PRO A 2 -5.61 -0.08 34.47
CA PRO A 2 -5.37 -0.06 33.03
C PRO A 2 -3.87 -0.25 32.76
N LEU A 3 -3.51 -1.08 31.77
CA LEU A 3 -2.12 -1.33 31.37
C LEU A 3 -1.37 0.00 31.15
N SER A 4 -0.14 0.06 31.67
CA SER A 4 0.74 1.20 31.39
C SER A 4 1.01 1.29 29.88
N LEU A 5 1.37 2.48 29.39
CA LEU A 5 1.56 2.69 27.95
C LEU A 5 2.65 1.80 27.32
N SER A 6 3.62 1.33 28.12
CA SER A 6 4.65 0.37 27.72
C SER A 6 4.17 -1.09 27.68
N GLU A 7 3.13 -1.41 28.43
CA GLU A 7 2.53 -2.76 28.50
C GLU A 7 1.37 -2.93 27.52
N ARG A 8 0.90 -1.85 26.90
CA ARG A 8 -0.14 -1.92 25.88
C ARG A 8 0.40 -2.59 24.62
N PRO A 9 -0.33 -3.57 24.06
CA PRO A 9 0.03 -4.17 22.77
C PRO A 9 0.15 -3.08 21.70
N GLN A 10 1.24 -3.11 20.95
CA GLN A 10 1.45 -2.23 19.80
C GLN A 10 1.53 -3.08 18.55
N ASN A 11 0.81 -2.68 17.51
CA ASN A 11 0.94 -3.30 16.19
C ASN A 11 2.35 -3.03 15.67
N ARG A 12 3.07 -4.12 15.34
CA ARG A 12 4.43 -4.07 14.82
C ARG A 12 4.52 -5.00 13.62
N CYS A 13 5.27 -4.57 12.62
CA CYS A 13 5.56 -5.40 11.46
C CYS A 13 6.77 -6.30 11.76
N VAL A 14 6.77 -7.53 11.23
CA VAL A 14 7.94 -8.40 11.25
C VAL A 14 9.03 -7.82 10.35
N GLN A 15 10.27 -7.90 10.80
CA GLN A 15 11.44 -7.54 10.02
C GLN A 15 11.96 -8.79 9.33
N LEU A 16 11.82 -8.83 8.02
CA LEU A 16 12.39 -9.93 7.23
C LEU A 16 13.91 -9.80 7.20
N ASP A 17 14.58 -10.94 7.21
CA ASP A 17 16.02 -11.00 7.04
C ASP A 17 16.42 -10.53 5.64
N ALA A 18 17.60 -9.93 5.53
CA ALA A 18 18.13 -9.40 4.29
C ALA A 18 18.47 -10.56 3.32
N GLY A 19 18.03 -10.44 2.07
CA GLY A 19 18.22 -11.45 1.03
C GLY A 19 17.23 -12.62 1.13
N THR A 20 16.22 -12.53 1.99
CA THR A 20 15.20 -13.58 2.15
C THR A 20 14.04 -13.37 1.18
N GLU A 21 13.61 -14.50 0.61
CA GLU A 21 12.39 -14.61 -0.16
C GLU A 21 11.43 -15.57 0.56
N LEU A 22 10.28 -15.06 0.99
CA LEU A 22 9.27 -15.81 1.72
C LEU A 22 8.09 -16.13 0.81
N TRP A 23 7.74 -17.40 0.68
CA TRP A 23 6.57 -17.85 -0.07
C TRP A 23 5.51 -18.36 0.89
N LEU A 24 4.34 -17.73 0.87
CA LEU A 24 3.15 -18.15 1.60
C LEU A 24 2.18 -18.70 0.56
N ARG A 25 1.84 -19.99 0.61
CA ARG A 25 0.90 -20.58 -0.35
C ARG A 25 -0.42 -20.90 0.33
N GLN A 26 -1.49 -20.71 -0.41
CA GLN A 26 -2.85 -21.06 -0.02
C GLN A 26 -3.46 -21.89 -1.15
N HIS A 27 -3.90 -23.09 -0.82
CA HIS A 27 -4.58 -24.00 -1.75
C HIS A 27 -5.48 -24.94 -0.94
N ALA A 28 -6.55 -25.45 -1.57
CA ALA A 28 -7.52 -26.34 -0.93
C ALA A 28 -6.87 -27.58 -0.29
N ASP A 29 -5.78 -28.08 -0.87
CA ASP A 29 -5.05 -29.26 -0.41
C ASP A 29 -4.21 -29.04 0.85
N ILE A 30 -3.78 -27.80 1.11
CA ILE A 30 -2.89 -27.46 2.25
C ILE A 30 -3.61 -26.68 3.36
N CYS A 31 -4.70 -25.99 3.03
CA CYS A 31 -5.45 -25.20 4.01
C CYS A 31 -6.32 -26.11 4.92
N PRO A 32 -6.21 -25.99 6.26
CA PRO A 32 -7.06 -26.70 7.19
C PRO A 32 -8.55 -26.31 7.02
N PRO A 33 -9.49 -27.19 7.41
CA PRO A 33 -10.93 -26.98 7.21
C PRO A 33 -11.46 -25.64 7.75
N LEU A 34 -10.96 -25.20 8.91
CA LEU A 34 -11.35 -23.91 9.51
C LEU A 34 -10.97 -22.69 8.65
N GLN A 35 -9.89 -22.77 7.87
CA GLN A 35 -9.52 -21.70 6.93
C GLN A 35 -10.35 -21.75 5.65
N ARG A 36 -10.91 -22.92 5.30
CA ARG A 36 -11.81 -23.09 4.15
C ARG A 36 -13.23 -22.62 4.41
N GLU A 37 -13.66 -22.50 5.66
CA GLU A 37 -15.03 -22.09 6.03
C GLU A 37 -15.43 -20.72 5.47
N HIS A 38 -14.46 -19.85 5.19
CA HIS A 38 -14.67 -18.54 4.58
C HIS A 38 -14.11 -18.43 3.16
N SER A 39 -13.60 -19.52 2.58
CA SER A 39 -13.15 -19.55 1.20
C SER A 39 -14.35 -19.66 0.27
N ASN A 40 -14.33 -18.91 -0.82
CA ASN A 40 -15.28 -19.10 -1.90
C ASN A 40 -14.82 -20.29 -2.76
N GLU A 41 -15.44 -21.46 -2.57
CA GLU A 41 -15.08 -22.68 -3.30
C GLU A 41 -15.30 -22.57 -4.81
N ASP A 42 -16.21 -21.68 -5.23
CA ASP A 42 -16.49 -21.40 -6.64
C ASP A 42 -15.52 -20.37 -7.27
N ASP A 43 -14.58 -19.84 -6.49
CA ASP A 43 -13.59 -18.90 -7.03
C ASP A 43 -12.59 -19.63 -7.92
N VAL A 44 -12.67 -19.36 -9.21
CA VAL A 44 -11.75 -19.88 -10.22
C VAL A 44 -10.49 -19.02 -10.34
N ASN A 45 -10.33 -17.97 -9.54
CA ASN A 45 -9.18 -17.09 -9.66
C ASN A 45 -8.02 -17.56 -8.79
N SER A 46 -6.81 -17.46 -9.33
CA SER A 46 -5.59 -17.43 -8.55
C SER A 46 -5.16 -15.99 -8.34
N ALA A 47 -4.46 -15.72 -7.26
CA ALA A 47 -3.98 -14.39 -6.95
C ALA A 47 -2.58 -14.44 -6.34
N VAL A 48 -1.79 -13.40 -6.61
CA VAL A 48 -0.51 -13.18 -5.94
C VAL A 48 -0.46 -11.76 -5.40
N GLU A 49 0.01 -11.63 -4.16
CA GLU A 49 0.50 -10.37 -3.58
C GLU A 49 2.00 -10.51 -3.38
N LEU A 50 2.79 -9.83 -4.21
CA LEU A 50 4.22 -9.68 -4.02
C LEU A 50 4.47 -8.39 -3.23
N TYR A 51 5.15 -8.50 -2.10
CA TYR A 51 5.53 -7.38 -1.24
C TYR A 51 7.04 -7.34 -1.06
N LEU A 52 7.65 -6.19 -1.38
CA LEU A 52 9.06 -5.90 -1.16
C LEU A 52 9.21 -4.93 0.00
N GLN A 53 9.67 -5.43 1.15
CA GLN A 53 9.80 -4.64 2.37
C GLN A 53 11.04 -3.74 2.30
N ALA A 54 10.85 -2.42 2.22
CA ALA A 54 11.95 -1.47 2.13
C ALA A 54 12.54 -1.18 3.52
N GLY A 55 11.71 -0.73 4.46
CA GLY A 55 12.15 -0.37 5.80
C GLY A 55 11.15 0.48 6.56
N LYS A 56 11.60 1.09 7.66
CA LYS A 56 10.77 1.96 8.51
C LYS A 56 10.27 3.19 7.75
N ASP A 57 9.03 3.58 8.00
CA ASP A 57 8.47 4.87 7.58
C ASP A 57 9.39 6.02 8.05
N GLY A 58 9.73 6.88 7.11
CA GLY A 58 10.74 7.92 7.27
C GLY A 58 11.06 8.58 5.94
N ARG A 59 11.55 9.81 6.00
CA ARG A 59 11.95 10.60 4.83
C ARG A 59 13.49 10.64 4.76
N PRO A 60 14.08 10.39 3.58
CA PRO A 60 13.45 10.38 2.26
C PRO A 60 12.85 9.04 1.81
N LEU A 61 13.13 7.92 2.50
CA LEU A 61 12.78 6.56 2.03
C LEU A 61 11.34 6.39 1.56
N THR A 62 10.36 6.84 2.35
CA THR A 62 8.94 6.66 2.04
C THR A 62 8.55 7.39 0.77
N MET A 63 9.07 8.61 0.57
CA MET A 63 8.82 9.39 -0.64
C MET A 63 9.52 8.80 -1.86
N LEU A 64 10.70 8.19 -1.68
CA LEU A 64 11.37 7.45 -2.75
C LEU A 64 10.54 6.23 -3.18
N VAL A 65 10.06 5.42 -2.23
CA VAL A 65 9.23 4.25 -2.53
C VAL A 65 7.89 4.64 -3.17
N GLU A 66 7.26 5.72 -2.69
CA GLU A 66 6.01 6.22 -3.27
C GLU A 66 6.19 6.76 -4.69
N LEU A 67 7.27 7.51 -4.94
CA LEU A 67 7.61 8.00 -6.27
C LEU A 67 7.94 6.84 -7.23
N ILE A 68 8.70 5.83 -6.77
CA ILE A 68 8.93 4.58 -7.52
C ILE A 68 7.59 3.97 -7.89
N ALA A 69 6.70 3.73 -6.92
CA ALA A 69 5.39 3.12 -7.14
C ALA A 69 4.57 3.89 -8.18
N GLN A 70 4.56 5.23 -8.11
CA GLN A 70 3.85 6.08 -9.04
C GLN A 70 4.40 6.00 -10.47
N ILE A 71 5.73 6.00 -10.63
CA ILE A 71 6.40 5.87 -11.94
C ILE A 71 6.07 4.51 -12.56
N VAL A 72 6.19 3.42 -11.79
CA VAL A 72 6.06 2.06 -12.34
C VAL A 72 4.61 1.59 -12.48
N SER A 73 3.65 2.20 -11.77
CA SER A 73 2.26 1.70 -11.73
C SER A 73 1.63 1.61 -13.12
N LYS A 74 1.78 2.64 -13.95
CA LYS A 74 1.23 2.63 -15.31
C LYS A 74 1.89 1.58 -16.18
N SER A 75 3.21 1.44 -16.10
CA SER A 75 3.96 0.42 -16.84
C SER A 75 3.59 -1.00 -16.41
N ALA A 76 3.37 -1.21 -15.11
CA ALA A 76 2.91 -2.50 -14.57
C ALA A 76 1.53 -2.86 -15.12
N GLU A 77 0.59 -1.92 -15.12
CA GLU A 77 -0.74 -2.12 -15.73
C GLU A 77 -0.64 -2.40 -17.24
N GLN A 78 0.18 -1.65 -17.96
CA GLN A 78 0.34 -1.85 -19.39
C GLN A 78 0.93 -3.23 -19.72
N GLN A 79 2.05 -3.60 -19.09
CA GLN A 79 2.71 -4.87 -19.32
C GLN A 79 1.85 -6.06 -18.87
N LEU A 80 1.43 -6.07 -17.60
CA LEU A 80 0.85 -7.27 -16.97
C LEU A 80 -0.64 -7.41 -17.25
N ARG A 81 -1.40 -6.30 -17.38
CA ARG A 81 -2.83 -6.33 -17.70
C ARG A 81 -3.10 -6.18 -19.19
N THR A 82 -2.52 -5.20 -19.87
CA THR A 82 -2.90 -4.92 -21.27
C THR A 82 -2.22 -5.88 -22.25
N GLU A 83 -0.90 -6.08 -22.13
CA GLU A 83 -0.11 -6.85 -23.08
C GLU A 83 -0.12 -8.35 -22.77
N GLU A 84 0.17 -8.72 -21.53
CA GLU A 84 0.21 -10.13 -21.11
C GLU A 84 -1.16 -10.68 -20.71
N GLN A 85 -2.15 -9.81 -20.51
CA GLN A 85 -3.53 -10.18 -20.18
C GLN A 85 -3.65 -11.12 -18.97
N LEU A 86 -2.81 -10.90 -17.96
CA LEU A 86 -2.73 -11.80 -16.79
C LEU A 86 -3.96 -11.68 -15.90
N GLY A 87 -4.63 -10.54 -15.88
CA GLY A 87 -5.79 -10.32 -15.04
C GLY A 87 -6.33 -8.90 -15.14
N TYR A 88 -7.59 -8.71 -14.78
CA TYR A 88 -8.20 -7.38 -14.73
C TYR A 88 -7.62 -6.53 -13.59
N ILE A 89 -7.38 -7.16 -12.44
CA ILE A 89 -6.79 -6.52 -11.26
C ILE A 89 -5.28 -6.68 -11.35
N VAL A 90 -4.60 -5.57 -11.63
CA VAL A 90 -3.15 -5.41 -11.53
C VAL A 90 -2.91 -4.09 -10.82
N TRP A 91 -2.32 -4.13 -9.63
CA TRP A 91 -1.99 -2.94 -8.86
C TRP A 91 -0.53 -2.96 -8.46
N CYS A 92 0.18 -1.86 -8.69
CA CYS A 92 1.51 -1.62 -8.13
C CYS A 92 1.45 -0.35 -7.28
N THR A 93 1.71 -0.47 -5.98
CA THR A 93 1.47 0.62 -5.04
C THR A 93 2.41 0.57 -3.84
N LEU A 94 2.54 1.70 -3.15
CA LEU A 94 3.15 1.77 -1.82
C LEU A 94 2.26 1.01 -0.83
N ARG A 95 2.86 0.16 -0.02
CA ARG A 95 2.22 -0.45 1.15
C ARG A 95 2.84 0.13 2.41
N HIS A 96 1.99 0.62 3.31
CA HIS A 96 2.36 1.14 4.63
C HIS A 96 1.65 0.30 5.70
N ASP A 97 2.41 -0.44 6.50
CA ASP A 97 1.89 -1.30 7.57
C ASP A 97 2.70 -1.12 8.84
N ALA A 98 2.04 -0.72 9.93
CA ALA A 98 2.65 -0.62 11.26
C ALA A 98 4.02 0.10 11.25
N GLY A 99 4.11 1.21 10.51
CA GLY A 99 5.31 2.05 10.44
C GLY A 99 6.43 1.49 9.56
N VAL A 100 6.11 0.56 8.67
CA VAL A 100 7.03 -0.01 7.69
C VAL A 100 6.44 0.18 6.30
N VAL A 101 7.31 0.56 5.37
CA VAL A 101 6.96 0.85 3.98
C VAL A 101 7.60 -0.15 3.04
N GLY A 102 6.96 -0.40 1.90
CA GLY A 102 7.48 -1.24 0.84
C GLY A 102 6.65 -1.14 -0.44
N LEU A 103 7.16 -1.74 -1.50
CA LEU A 103 6.45 -1.82 -2.77
C LEU A 103 5.57 -3.07 -2.79
N ARG A 104 4.34 -2.95 -3.28
CA ARG A 104 3.42 -4.07 -3.43
C ARG A 104 2.94 -4.17 -4.86
N VAL A 105 2.93 -5.39 -5.39
CA VAL A 105 2.25 -5.75 -6.64
C VAL A 105 1.18 -6.81 -6.37
N ILE A 106 -0.05 -6.59 -6.81
CA ILE A 106 -1.15 -7.57 -6.73
C ILE A 106 -1.62 -7.90 -8.13
N ILE A 107 -1.78 -9.20 -8.41
CA ILE A 107 -2.47 -9.69 -9.62
C ILE A 107 -3.51 -10.72 -9.21
N GLN A 108 -4.71 -10.61 -9.79
CA GLN A 108 -5.73 -11.67 -9.74
C GLN A 108 -6.02 -12.15 -11.16
N SER A 109 -5.86 -13.45 -11.40
CA SER A 109 -5.99 -14.10 -12.70
C SER A 109 -7.03 -15.20 -12.67
N SER A 110 -7.85 -15.29 -13.72
CA SER A 110 -8.80 -16.38 -13.93
C SER A 110 -8.21 -17.53 -14.76
N SER A 111 -6.97 -17.43 -15.23
CA SER A 111 -6.41 -18.33 -16.24
C SER A 111 -5.00 -18.81 -15.95
N ARG A 112 -4.26 -18.14 -15.05
CA ARG A 112 -2.89 -18.48 -14.69
C ARG A 112 -2.80 -18.75 -13.19
N ASP A 113 -1.95 -19.70 -12.81
CA ASP A 113 -1.67 -20.00 -11.41
C ASP A 113 -0.80 -18.92 -10.74
N ALA A 114 -0.81 -18.89 -9.41
CA ALA A 114 -0.15 -17.85 -8.63
C ALA A 114 1.38 -17.85 -8.75
N GLN A 115 2.01 -19.00 -9.03
CA GLN A 115 3.47 -19.05 -9.22
C GLN A 115 3.85 -18.40 -10.55
N TYR A 116 3.13 -18.71 -11.63
CA TYR A 116 3.35 -18.05 -12.91
C TYR A 116 3.21 -16.53 -12.79
N LEU A 117 2.19 -16.06 -12.06
CA LEU A 117 2.00 -14.62 -11.82
C LEU A 117 3.18 -13.99 -11.07
N ASP A 118 3.70 -14.65 -10.02
CA ASP A 118 4.88 -14.18 -9.28
C ASP A 118 6.10 -14.05 -10.20
N GLU A 119 6.35 -15.04 -11.06
CA GLU A 119 7.44 -15.05 -12.04
C GLU A 119 7.29 -13.90 -13.06
N ARG A 120 6.06 -13.60 -13.51
CA ARG A 120 5.81 -12.47 -14.41
C ARG A 120 6.00 -11.12 -13.72
N ILE A 121 5.63 -10.99 -12.44
CA ILE A 121 5.93 -9.79 -11.67
C ILE A 121 7.45 -9.62 -11.57
N GLU A 122 8.20 -10.66 -11.22
CA GLU A 122 9.67 -10.59 -11.16
C GLU A 122 10.30 -10.18 -12.48
N ALA A 123 9.84 -10.77 -13.59
CA ALA A 123 10.30 -10.39 -14.93
C ALA A 123 10.01 -8.91 -15.25
N PHE A 124 8.86 -8.38 -14.82
CA PHE A 124 8.56 -6.96 -14.93
C PHE A 124 9.47 -6.10 -14.02
N LEU A 125 9.71 -6.52 -12.78
CA LEU A 125 10.58 -5.77 -11.85
C LEU A 125 12.02 -5.65 -12.37
N GLU A 126 12.51 -6.62 -13.16
CA GLU A 126 13.82 -6.55 -13.81
C GLU A 126 13.92 -5.43 -14.87
N THR A 127 12.81 -4.95 -15.43
CA THR A 127 12.81 -3.85 -16.43
C THR A 127 12.73 -2.46 -15.80
N VAL A 128 12.35 -2.37 -14.53
CA VAL A 128 12.14 -1.09 -13.83
C VAL A 128 13.38 -0.18 -13.79
N PRO A 129 14.61 -0.66 -13.58
CA PRO A 129 15.79 0.21 -13.65
C PRO A 129 15.87 0.97 -14.97
N SER A 130 15.66 0.28 -16.10
CA SER A 130 15.66 0.88 -17.43
C SER A 130 14.51 1.88 -17.59
N LEU A 131 13.30 1.56 -17.09
CA LEU A 131 12.17 2.50 -17.10
C LEU A 131 12.48 3.80 -16.33
N ILE A 132 13.23 3.72 -15.23
CA ILE A 132 13.63 4.88 -14.44
C ILE A 132 14.76 5.64 -15.13
N GLU A 133 15.74 4.96 -15.73
CA GLU A 133 16.91 5.57 -16.40
C GLU A 133 16.53 6.28 -17.71
N GLU A 134 15.62 5.69 -18.49
CA GLU A 134 15.17 6.23 -19.77
C GLU A 134 14.16 7.38 -19.63
N LEU A 135 13.67 7.62 -18.41
CA LEU A 135 12.72 8.70 -18.15
C LEU A 135 13.36 10.06 -18.42
N ALA A 136 12.71 10.86 -19.27
CA ALA A 136 13.19 12.20 -19.57
C ALA A 136 13.14 13.09 -18.32
N PRO A 137 14.04 14.08 -18.19
CA PRO A 137 14.06 14.97 -17.03
C PRO A 137 12.72 15.70 -16.78
N ASP A 138 12.01 16.06 -17.84
CA ASP A 138 10.71 16.72 -17.77
C ASP A 138 9.63 15.75 -17.28
N ASP A 139 9.58 14.52 -17.81
CA ASP A 139 8.64 13.49 -17.35
C ASP A 139 8.87 13.14 -15.86
N PHE A 140 10.13 13.04 -15.43
CA PHE A 140 10.47 12.82 -14.03
C PHE A 140 9.98 13.98 -13.15
N ALA A 141 10.15 15.23 -13.62
CA ALA A 141 9.66 16.40 -12.92
C ALA A 141 8.12 16.39 -12.82
N ASP A 142 7.42 15.94 -13.85
CA ASP A 142 5.96 15.80 -13.88
C ASP A 142 5.46 14.74 -12.89
N TYR A 143 6.08 13.55 -12.82
CA TYR A 143 5.73 12.54 -11.81
C TYR A 143 5.90 13.09 -10.39
N ARG A 144 7.04 13.75 -10.13
CA ARG A 144 7.32 14.37 -8.83
C ARG A 144 6.30 15.46 -8.50
N GLN A 145 5.99 16.34 -9.44
CA GLN A 145 5.04 17.44 -9.23
C GLN A 145 3.62 16.90 -9.02
N ALA A 146 3.20 15.91 -9.79
CA ALA A 146 1.92 15.25 -9.60
C ALA A 146 1.77 14.66 -8.19
N LEU A 147 2.83 14.04 -7.65
CA LEU A 147 2.79 13.52 -6.29
C LEU A 147 2.73 14.65 -5.24
N VAL A 148 3.47 15.74 -5.45
CA VAL A 148 3.39 16.95 -4.60
C VAL A 148 1.97 17.50 -4.57
N ASP A 149 1.35 17.64 -5.73
CA ASP A 149 -0.01 18.16 -5.85
C ASP A 149 -1.02 17.24 -5.16
N MET A 150 -0.87 15.91 -5.31
CA MET A 150 -1.69 14.93 -4.59
C MET A 150 -1.53 15.03 -3.06
N LYS A 151 -0.31 15.29 -2.56
CA LYS A 151 -0.08 15.44 -1.12
C LYS A 151 -0.69 16.73 -0.57
N LEU A 152 -0.65 17.81 -1.35
CA LEU A 152 -1.13 19.14 -0.96
C LEU A 152 -2.60 19.39 -1.32
N GLU A 153 -3.26 18.45 -2.00
CA GLU A 153 -4.68 18.55 -2.32
C GLU A 153 -5.50 18.70 -1.03
N LYS A 154 -6.36 19.72 -1.00
CA LYS A 154 -7.24 19.96 0.14
C LYS A 154 -8.40 18.98 0.13
N ASP A 155 -8.69 18.42 1.30
CA ASP A 155 -9.87 17.60 1.54
C ASP A 155 -11.14 18.36 1.11
N LYS A 156 -11.97 17.75 0.26
CA LYS A 156 -13.20 18.35 -0.26
C LYS A 156 -14.37 18.16 0.70
N ARG A 157 -14.26 17.18 1.61
CA ARG A 157 -15.31 16.77 2.55
C ARG A 157 -14.72 16.54 3.93
N LEU A 158 -15.50 16.84 4.98
CA LEU A 158 -15.10 16.59 6.38
C LEU A 158 -14.71 15.13 6.65
N ARG A 159 -15.35 14.17 5.96
CA ARG A 159 -15.01 12.74 6.07
C ARG A 159 -13.58 12.45 5.57
N GLU A 160 -13.13 13.14 4.54
CA GLU A 160 -11.77 12.97 3.97
C GLU A 160 -10.74 13.53 4.95
N GLU A 161 -10.97 14.74 5.48
CA GLU A 161 -10.14 15.35 6.53
C GLU A 161 -10.07 14.48 7.79
N THR A 162 -11.22 14.00 8.25
CA THR A 162 -11.31 13.10 9.42
C THR A 162 -10.54 11.81 9.16
N ALA A 163 -10.67 11.22 7.96
CA ALA A 163 -9.95 10.01 7.60
C ALA A 163 -8.44 10.25 7.59
N ARG A 164 -7.97 11.36 6.99
CA ARG A 164 -6.55 11.75 6.96
C ARG A 164 -5.98 11.90 8.36
N TRP A 165 -6.68 12.59 9.27
CA TRP A 165 -6.22 12.69 10.66
C TRP A 165 -6.28 11.36 11.40
N TRP A 166 -7.27 10.52 11.11
CA TRP A 166 -7.40 9.21 11.73
C TRP A 166 -6.24 8.28 11.33
N GLN A 167 -5.71 8.40 10.11
CA GLN A 167 -4.50 7.70 9.67
C GLN A 167 -3.30 8.00 10.61
N GLU A 168 -3.15 9.25 11.04
CA GLU A 168 -2.07 9.66 11.94
C GLU A 168 -2.26 9.14 13.38
N ILE A 169 -3.50 8.93 13.80
CA ILE A 169 -3.84 8.52 15.18
C ILE A 169 -3.66 7.01 15.35
N VAL A 170 -4.22 6.19 14.45
CA VAL A 170 -4.30 4.74 14.64
C VAL A 170 -3.37 3.96 13.69
N PRO A 171 -3.53 4.00 12.35
CA PRO A 171 -2.66 3.26 11.43
C PRO A 171 -1.18 3.60 11.52
N HIS A 172 -0.83 4.89 11.48
CA HIS A 172 0.55 5.35 11.56
C HIS A 172 1.00 5.58 13.01
N ALA A 173 0.08 5.88 13.92
CA ALA A 173 0.36 6.21 15.33
C ALA A 173 1.48 7.28 15.53
N THR A 174 1.72 8.11 14.52
CA THR A 174 2.75 9.17 14.50
C THR A 174 2.23 10.51 15.02
N ARG A 175 0.92 10.78 14.91
CA ARG A 175 0.31 12.09 15.20
C ARG A 175 0.97 13.23 14.39
N ASP A 176 1.48 12.92 13.21
CA ASP A 176 2.11 13.86 12.30
C ASP A 176 1.04 14.47 11.38
N PHE A 177 0.24 15.40 11.92
CA PHE A 177 -0.86 16.02 11.16
C PHE A 177 -0.39 16.91 9.99
N GLU A 178 0.90 17.27 9.97
CA GLU A 178 1.55 18.04 8.89
C GLU A 178 2.33 17.14 7.91
N ARG A 179 2.17 15.81 8.01
CA ARG A 179 2.88 14.82 7.18
C ARG A 179 2.84 15.20 5.70
N SER A 180 1.66 15.53 5.18
CA SER A 180 1.47 15.93 3.77
C SER A 180 2.40 17.06 3.32
N ALA A 181 2.55 18.11 4.14
CA ALA A 181 3.43 19.23 3.81
C ALA A 181 4.90 18.82 3.87
N ARG A 182 5.32 18.06 4.90
CA ARG A 182 6.69 17.56 5.02
C ARG A 182 7.05 16.61 3.87
N ASP A 183 6.11 15.77 3.46
CA ASP A 183 6.26 14.81 2.36
C ASP A 183 6.43 15.56 1.03
N ALA A 184 5.59 16.56 0.77
CA ALA A 184 5.72 17.45 -0.40
C ALA A 184 7.08 18.17 -0.42
N ASP A 185 7.54 18.72 0.70
CA ASP A 185 8.84 19.41 0.81
C ASP A 185 10.02 18.48 0.50
N VAL A 186 9.91 17.21 0.85
CA VAL A 186 10.94 16.20 0.54
C VAL A 186 10.87 15.81 -0.93
N LEU A 187 9.65 15.59 -1.45
CA LEU A 187 9.42 15.22 -2.85
C LEU A 187 10.06 16.20 -3.81
N THR A 188 9.88 17.52 -3.60
CA THR A 188 10.46 18.56 -4.46
C THR A 188 11.98 18.50 -4.61
N LYS A 189 12.68 17.85 -3.66
CA LYS A 189 14.14 17.75 -3.61
C LYS A 189 14.68 16.42 -4.11
N LEU A 190 13.81 15.44 -4.38
CA LEU A 190 14.24 14.13 -4.86
C LEU A 190 14.75 14.19 -6.29
N THR A 191 15.77 13.37 -6.54
CA THR A 191 16.45 13.26 -7.83
C THR A 191 16.33 11.84 -8.39
N GLN A 192 16.33 11.71 -9.72
CA GLN A 192 16.25 10.42 -10.41
C GLN A 192 17.36 9.44 -10.01
N PRO A 193 18.63 9.85 -9.79
CA PRO A 193 19.66 8.94 -9.26
C PRO A 193 19.33 8.37 -7.87
N GLN A 194 18.73 9.15 -6.97
CA GLN A 194 18.32 8.65 -5.64
C GLN A 194 17.18 7.62 -5.74
N VAL A 195 16.28 7.80 -6.72
CA VAL A 195 15.21 6.83 -7.01
C VAL A 195 15.81 5.51 -7.48
N LEU A 196 16.78 5.57 -8.39
CA LEU A 196 17.48 4.39 -8.89
C LEU A 196 18.31 3.69 -7.79
N GLU A 197 19.02 4.45 -6.95
CA GLU A 197 19.76 3.92 -5.80
C GLU A 197 18.83 3.22 -4.80
N CYS A 198 17.65 3.81 -4.52
CA CYS A 198 16.63 3.21 -3.69
C CYS A 198 16.13 1.88 -4.28
N TRP A 199 15.90 1.83 -5.60
CA TRP A 199 15.51 0.61 -6.31
C TRP A 199 16.58 -0.48 -6.18
N GLN A 200 17.83 -0.15 -6.51
CA GLN A 200 18.96 -1.07 -6.44
C GLN A 200 19.19 -1.61 -5.03
N THR A 201 18.99 -0.77 -4.00
CA THR A 201 19.17 -1.17 -2.60
C THR A 201 18.05 -2.08 -2.11
N HIS A 202 16.79 -1.75 -2.37
CA HIS A 202 15.66 -2.41 -1.70
C HIS A 202 14.92 -3.44 -2.55
N PHE A 203 14.91 -3.29 -3.88
CA PHE A 203 13.94 -3.98 -4.75
C PHE A 203 14.59 -4.84 -5.84
N ALA A 204 15.76 -4.46 -6.35
CA ALA A 204 16.48 -5.22 -7.36
C ALA A 204 16.74 -6.67 -6.92
N ARG A 205 16.57 -7.62 -7.84
CA ARG A 205 16.66 -9.06 -7.58
C ARG A 205 18.00 -9.48 -7.00
N GLU A 206 19.09 -8.88 -7.47
CA GLU A 206 20.46 -9.17 -7.02
C GLU A 206 20.84 -8.48 -5.70
N SER A 207 19.96 -7.64 -5.15
CA SER A 207 20.25 -6.91 -3.93
C SER A 207 20.31 -7.85 -2.72
N LYS A 208 21.43 -7.79 -1.99
CA LYS A 208 21.63 -8.52 -0.73
C LYS A 208 20.72 -8.04 0.39
N THR A 209 20.15 -6.84 0.26
CA THR A 209 19.22 -6.24 1.23
C THR A 209 17.76 -6.35 0.83
N ARG A 210 17.48 -7.00 -0.31
CA ARG A 210 16.11 -7.29 -0.76
C ARG A 210 15.37 -8.15 0.26
N ARG A 211 14.10 -7.84 0.49
CA ARG A 211 13.22 -8.58 1.39
C ARG A 211 11.89 -8.82 0.70
N LYS A 212 11.63 -10.05 0.25
CA LYS A 212 10.43 -10.39 -0.53
C LYS A 212 9.48 -11.27 0.27
N ILE A 213 8.18 -10.97 0.19
CA ILE A 213 7.09 -11.89 0.48
C ILE A 213 6.30 -12.09 -0.80
N SER A 214 6.04 -13.33 -1.18
CA SER A 214 5.07 -13.73 -2.19
C SER A 214 3.94 -14.48 -1.49
N SER A 215 2.75 -13.86 -1.43
CA SER A 215 1.54 -14.51 -0.93
C SER A 215 0.73 -15.02 -2.12
N GLN A 216 0.74 -16.33 -2.32
CA GLN A 216 0.21 -17.03 -3.48
C GLN A 216 -1.06 -17.77 -3.09
N THR A 217 -2.18 -17.41 -3.71
CA THR A 217 -3.46 -18.09 -3.57
C THR A 217 -3.78 -18.81 -4.87
N PHE A 218 -3.85 -20.14 -4.81
CA PHE A 218 -4.12 -20.99 -5.95
C PHE A 218 -5.61 -21.33 -6.03
N ALA A 219 -6.19 -21.16 -7.21
CA ALA A 219 -7.55 -21.64 -7.49
C ALA A 219 -7.62 -23.16 -7.32
N PRO A 220 -8.77 -23.74 -6.91
CA PRO A 220 -8.89 -25.18 -6.64
C PRO A 220 -8.55 -26.10 -7.82
N HIS A 221 -8.65 -25.60 -9.05
CA HIS A 221 -8.36 -26.37 -10.26
C HIS A 221 -6.89 -26.28 -10.71
N HIS A 222 -6.10 -25.36 -10.14
CA HIS A 222 -4.67 -25.28 -10.40
C HIS A 222 -3.92 -26.19 -9.44
N ALA A 223 -3.02 -27.03 -9.97
CA ALA A 223 -2.19 -27.87 -9.15
C ALA A 223 -1.23 -27.03 -8.30
N LEU A 224 -1.03 -27.41 -7.04
CA LEU A 224 0.00 -26.82 -6.21
C LEU A 224 1.39 -27.23 -6.75
N PRO A 225 2.26 -26.27 -7.08
CA PRO A 225 3.59 -26.59 -7.59
C PRO A 225 4.46 -27.26 -6.52
N PRO A 226 5.52 -27.99 -6.91
CA PRO A 226 6.46 -28.55 -5.95
C PRO A 226 7.17 -27.44 -5.15
N PRO A 227 7.69 -27.75 -3.95
CA PRO A 227 8.51 -26.81 -3.19
C PRO A 227 9.70 -26.29 -4.01
N PRO A 228 10.11 -25.02 -3.82
CA PRO A 228 11.23 -24.45 -4.55
C PRO A 228 12.55 -25.12 -4.17
N SER A 229 13.42 -25.34 -5.16
CA SER A 229 14.75 -25.93 -4.94
C SER A 229 15.78 -24.92 -4.42
N ALA A 230 15.46 -23.62 -4.46
CA ALA A 230 16.40 -22.56 -4.13
C ALA A 230 16.51 -22.33 -2.62
N PRO A 231 17.72 -22.39 -2.02
CA PRO A 231 17.88 -22.40 -0.56
C PRO A 231 17.59 -21.06 0.13
N HIS A 232 17.52 -19.96 -0.63
CA HIS A 232 17.17 -18.63 -0.10
C HIS A 232 15.65 -18.40 -0.03
N ILE A 233 14.85 -19.32 -0.58
CA ILE A 233 13.40 -19.26 -0.56
C ILE A 233 12.89 -20.06 0.65
N VAL A 234 12.21 -19.37 1.56
CA VAL A 234 11.54 -19.97 2.71
C VAL A 234 10.07 -20.19 2.34
N LEU A 235 9.67 -21.45 2.24
CA LEU A 235 8.30 -21.85 1.94
C LEU A 235 7.51 -22.13 3.23
N LEU A 236 6.32 -21.54 3.37
CA LEU A 236 5.43 -21.76 4.53
C LEU A 236 3.99 -22.08 4.09
N ASP A 237 3.71 -23.38 3.95
CA ASP A 237 2.39 -23.87 3.55
C ASP A 237 1.43 -24.08 4.73
N ALA A 238 1.95 -24.43 5.91
CA ALA A 238 1.12 -24.68 7.08
C ALA A 238 1.03 -23.44 7.98
N LEU A 239 -0.14 -23.22 8.59
CA LEU A 239 -0.36 -22.13 9.54
C LEU A 239 0.60 -22.19 10.73
N GLU A 240 0.90 -23.39 11.23
CA GLU A 240 1.83 -23.54 12.36
C GLU A 240 3.25 -23.12 11.99
N ASP A 241 3.73 -23.46 10.80
CA ASP A 241 5.02 -23.03 10.27
C ASP A 241 5.06 -21.51 10.09
N GLN A 242 3.98 -20.91 9.59
CA GLN A 242 3.84 -19.46 9.48
C GLN A 242 3.94 -18.77 10.84
N LEU A 243 3.28 -19.32 11.86
CA LEU A 243 3.32 -18.78 13.22
C LEU A 243 4.70 -18.97 13.87
N ALA A 244 5.33 -20.13 13.67
CA ALA A 244 6.67 -20.41 14.16
C ALA A 244 7.71 -19.46 13.53
N TYR A 245 7.66 -19.29 12.21
CA TYR A 245 8.53 -18.36 11.49
C TYR A 245 8.32 -16.91 11.92
N LYS A 246 7.06 -16.47 12.05
CA LYS A 246 6.78 -15.11 12.57
C LYS A 246 7.35 -14.88 13.96
N ARG A 247 7.38 -15.91 14.82
CA ARG A 247 7.95 -15.83 16.18
C ARG A 247 9.48 -15.82 16.19
N SER A 248 10.14 -16.37 15.17
CA SER A 248 11.61 -16.36 15.07
C SER A 248 12.17 -15.03 14.54
N LEU A 249 11.35 -14.24 13.84
CA LEU A 249 11.79 -12.97 13.25
C LEU A 249 11.86 -11.84 14.28
N ALA A 250 12.79 -10.92 14.04
CA ALA A 250 12.79 -9.63 14.71
C ALA A 250 11.55 -8.81 14.33
N LEU A 251 11.19 -7.84 15.17
CA LEU A 251 10.11 -6.91 14.90
C LEU A 251 10.68 -5.52 14.66
N TRP A 252 10.17 -4.81 13.65
CA TRP A 252 10.48 -3.40 13.48
C TRP A 252 10.04 -2.60 14.72
N PRO A 253 10.73 -1.49 15.07
CA PRO A 253 10.30 -0.62 16.15
C PRO A 253 8.87 -0.14 15.92
N ALA A 254 8.10 0.02 16.99
CA ALA A 254 6.75 0.54 16.87
C ALA A 254 6.72 1.95 16.26
N PRO A 255 5.66 2.29 15.52
CA PRO A 255 5.49 3.63 14.98
C PRO A 255 5.48 4.69 16.10
N GLY A 256 6.01 5.88 15.83
CA GLY A 256 5.93 7.01 16.77
C GLY A 256 6.84 6.94 18.02
N ALA A 257 7.77 5.97 18.10
CA ALA A 257 8.68 5.80 19.25
C ALA A 257 9.68 6.98 19.50
N GLY A 258 9.63 8.06 18.71
CA GLY A 258 10.59 9.17 18.76
C GLY A 258 10.02 10.54 19.17
N TRP A 259 8.71 10.68 19.43
CA TRP A 259 8.19 11.96 19.94
C TRP A 259 8.42 12.06 21.45
N PRO A 260 9.00 13.16 21.97
CA PRO A 260 9.08 13.38 23.41
C PRO A 260 7.64 13.35 23.95
N ARG A 261 7.37 12.36 24.79
CA ARG A 261 6.10 12.20 25.49
C ARG A 261 5.99 13.26 26.58
N THR A 262 6.02 14.54 26.21
CA THR A 262 5.75 15.61 27.17
C THR A 262 4.28 15.52 27.51
N SER A 263 4.00 15.21 28.79
CA SER A 263 2.70 15.45 29.39
C SER A 263 2.31 16.91 29.12
N PRO A 264 1.11 17.18 28.57
CA PRO A 264 0.71 18.55 28.27
C PRO A 264 0.54 19.29 29.60
N THR A 265 1.57 20.03 29.97
CA THR A 265 1.52 21.02 31.07
C THR A 265 1.52 22.44 30.49
N GLU A 266 1.66 22.58 29.17
CA GLU A 266 1.46 23.85 28.49
C GLU A 266 0.02 23.95 28.01
N SER A 267 -0.69 24.89 28.63
CA SER A 267 -1.98 25.39 28.17
C SER A 267 -1.93 25.70 26.68
N LEU A 268 -2.83 25.09 25.91
CA LEU A 268 -3.14 25.52 24.55
C LEU A 268 -3.40 27.03 24.57
N PRO A 269 -2.76 27.84 23.71
CA PRO A 269 -3.10 29.25 23.59
C PRO A 269 -4.57 29.38 23.19
N ASP A 270 -5.28 30.30 23.85
CA ASP A 270 -6.70 30.55 23.66
C ASP A 270 -7.02 30.70 22.17
N ARG A 271 -7.92 29.85 21.67
CA ARG A 271 -8.41 29.91 20.30
C ARG A 271 -9.18 31.23 20.15
N ALA A 272 -8.67 32.15 19.32
CA ALA A 272 -9.37 33.38 19.00
C ALA A 272 -10.81 33.05 18.54
N PRO A 273 -11.85 33.78 19.02
CA PRO A 273 -13.23 33.47 18.68
C PRO A 273 -13.44 33.56 17.17
N ALA A 274 -14.09 32.55 16.62
CA ALA A 274 -14.44 32.51 15.21
C ALA A 274 -15.28 33.75 14.84
N ALA A 275 -14.91 34.44 13.76
CA ALA A 275 -15.69 35.56 13.24
C ALA A 275 -17.11 35.09 12.89
N PRO A 276 -18.16 35.89 13.20
CA PRO A 276 -19.52 35.52 12.88
C PRO A 276 -19.73 35.42 11.37
N PRO A 277 -20.59 34.50 10.90
CA PRO A 277 -20.85 34.32 9.48
C PRO A 277 -21.47 35.59 8.87
N PRO A 278 -21.18 35.90 7.59
CA PRO A 278 -21.78 37.04 6.91
C PRO A 278 -23.30 36.87 6.75
N PRO A 279 -24.08 37.97 6.74
CA PRO A 279 -25.53 37.91 6.63
C PRO A 279 -25.98 37.31 5.29
N ALA A 280 -27.03 36.51 5.35
CA ALA A 280 -27.62 35.85 4.18
C ALA A 280 -28.11 36.87 3.13
N PRO A 281 -27.93 36.60 1.82
CA PRO A 281 -28.42 37.49 0.77
C PRO A 281 -29.95 37.53 0.74
N ALA A 282 -30.51 38.72 0.51
CA ALA A 282 -31.93 38.98 0.43
C ALA A 282 -32.58 38.20 -0.72
N ALA A 283 -33.74 37.60 -0.44
CA ALA A 283 -34.52 36.80 -1.39
C ALA A 283 -34.92 37.62 -2.62
N ALA A 284 -34.37 37.27 -3.79
CA ALA A 284 -34.81 37.78 -5.08
C ALA A 284 -35.63 36.71 -5.81
N GLY A 285 -36.91 37.02 -6.05
CA GLY A 285 -37.68 36.59 -7.22
C GLY A 285 -38.01 35.11 -7.39
N ALA A 286 -39.29 34.77 -7.24
CA ALA A 286 -39.86 33.47 -7.57
C ALA A 286 -39.56 33.03 -9.02
N LEU A 287 -39.08 31.80 -9.20
CA LEU A 287 -39.03 31.10 -10.49
C LEU A 287 -40.32 30.28 -10.68
N PRO A 288 -40.92 30.25 -11.89
CA PRO A 288 -42.17 29.56 -12.14
C PRO A 288 -42.04 28.03 -12.17
N ALA A 289 -43.13 27.35 -11.78
CA ALA A 289 -43.21 25.91 -11.60
C ALA A 289 -43.10 25.10 -12.92
N PRO A 290 -42.51 23.89 -12.89
CA PRO A 290 -42.43 23.00 -14.05
C PRO A 290 -43.78 22.28 -14.32
N PRO A 291 -44.11 21.97 -15.59
CA PRO A 291 -45.37 21.32 -15.95
C PRO A 291 -45.41 19.83 -15.57
N THR A 292 -46.58 19.41 -15.10
CA THR A 292 -46.95 18.05 -14.68
C THR A 292 -47.04 17.07 -15.86
N CYS A 293 -46.36 15.93 -15.78
CA CYS A 293 -46.57 14.80 -16.68
C CYS A 293 -47.32 13.67 -15.93
N GLY A 294 -48.43 13.22 -16.52
CA GLY A 294 -49.37 12.25 -15.94
C GLY A 294 -48.95 10.78 -16.07
N PRO A 295 -49.78 9.85 -15.56
CA PRO A 295 -49.37 8.49 -15.19
C PRO A 295 -49.34 7.53 -16.38
N ALA A 296 -48.30 6.70 -16.47
CA ALA A 296 -48.24 5.57 -17.38
C ALA A 296 -48.83 4.31 -16.71
N LEU A 297 -49.84 3.75 -17.35
CA LEU A 297 -50.53 2.51 -17.05
C LEU A 297 -49.69 1.26 -17.35
N ALA A 298 -50.09 0.17 -16.71
CA ALA A 298 -49.50 -1.16 -16.73
C ALA A 298 -49.71 -1.98 -18.03
N SER A 299 -48.88 -3.02 -18.14
CA SER A 299 -49.03 -4.31 -18.86
C SER A 299 -49.12 -4.34 -20.38
N SER A 300 -48.12 -4.96 -21.02
CA SER A 300 -48.19 -6.23 -21.77
C SER A 300 -46.78 -6.73 -22.04
#